data_AF-A0A482XJD1-F1
#
_entry.id   AF-A0A482XJD1-F1
#
_cell.length_a   1.000
_cell.length_b   1.000
_cell.length_c   1.000
_cell.angle_alpha   90.00
_cell.angle_beta   90.00
_cell.angle_gamma   90.00
#
_symmetry.space_group_name_H-M   'P 1'
#
loop_
_entity.id
_entity.type
_entity.pdbx_description
1 polymer ?
#
loop_
_entity_poly.entity_id
_entity_poly.type
_entity_poly.pdbx_seq_one_letter_code
_entity_poly.pdbx_strand_id
1 'polypeptide(L)'
;TSEADLEKVSALDWVVFYPQQRVEALWQTNALIRSFLAQGKIEAARLAFQKIPADSLELIAAHNQLEPGMQTDEFFINSLPVRTSAAVREHLCHKAYLDAQEGFSDWFQQYHNAKPSKPAKLAPGASFTEKVAHDHKLTLHNKDMQRWQLALAHHTKSVKAQLYNVLLFPDGGWLVDNELDDQLRQQQMKSLRSLCLPKIVLLLHTVLQNSGDFNECMRLADLVVSEQYELYRVYSKQQLAELLHKLSETSLSLLDNKKDPWGYTVSS
;
A
#
# COMPACT_ATOMS: atom_id res chain seq x y z
N THR A 1 -1.45 -19.46 3.09
CA THR A 1 -2.28 -19.96 1.99
C THR A 1 -2.49 -21.44 2.19
N SER A 2 -3.74 -21.94 2.22
CA SER A 2 -4.02 -23.38 2.34
C SER A 2 -4.13 -24.06 0.97
N GLU A 3 -4.09 -25.40 0.94
CA GLU A 3 -4.34 -26.18 -0.28
C GLU A 3 -5.68 -25.83 -0.94
N ALA A 4 -6.75 -25.76 -0.14
CA ALA A 4 -8.07 -25.33 -0.61
C ALA A 4 -8.10 -23.88 -1.15
N ASP A 5 -7.16 -23.02 -0.74
CA ASP A 5 -7.04 -21.67 -1.33
C ASP A 5 -6.38 -21.77 -2.71
N LEU A 6 -5.35 -22.61 -2.86
CA LEU A 6 -4.67 -22.85 -4.12
C LEU A 6 -5.59 -23.50 -5.16
N GLU A 7 -6.45 -24.44 -4.74
CA GLU A 7 -7.47 -25.05 -5.61
C GLU A 7 -8.41 -23.97 -6.18
N LYS A 8 -8.92 -23.06 -5.34
CA LYS A 8 -9.76 -21.93 -5.79
C LYS A 8 -9.01 -21.02 -6.77
N VAL A 9 -7.74 -20.75 -6.51
CA VAL A 9 -6.90 -19.95 -7.42
C VAL A 9 -6.68 -20.67 -8.76
N SER A 10 -6.44 -21.98 -8.75
CA SER A 10 -6.28 -22.78 -9.98
C SER A 10 -7.58 -22.86 -10.79
N ALA A 11 -8.75 -22.78 -10.15
CA ALA A 11 -10.02 -22.76 -10.87
C ALA A 11 -10.15 -21.55 -11.81
N LEU A 12 -9.44 -20.44 -11.52
CA LEU A 12 -9.40 -19.27 -12.40
C LEU A 12 -8.74 -19.55 -13.76
N ASP A 13 -7.84 -20.54 -13.84
CA ASP A 13 -7.14 -20.88 -15.09
C ASP A 13 -8.14 -21.25 -16.20
N TRP A 14 -9.27 -21.87 -15.85
CA TRP A 14 -10.32 -22.25 -16.80
C TRP A 14 -11.01 -21.05 -17.45
N VAL A 15 -11.27 -19.98 -16.69
CA VAL A 15 -11.96 -18.78 -17.19
C VAL A 15 -10.97 -17.88 -17.93
N VAL A 16 -9.72 -17.80 -17.44
CA VAL A 16 -8.64 -17.03 -18.08
C VAL A 16 -8.25 -17.61 -19.44
N PHE A 17 -8.37 -18.93 -19.62
CA PHE A 17 -8.03 -19.63 -20.86
C PHE A 17 -8.75 -19.07 -22.10
N TYR A 18 -9.97 -18.55 -21.95
CA TYR A 18 -10.76 -18.02 -23.05
C TYR A 18 -10.65 -16.47 -23.13
N PRO A 19 -9.95 -15.89 -24.13
CA PRO A 19 -9.78 -14.44 -24.24
C PRO A 19 -11.11 -13.67 -24.33
N GLN A 20 -12.14 -14.28 -24.93
CA GLN A 20 -13.49 -13.71 -25.04
C GLN A 20 -14.18 -13.54 -23.68
N GLN A 21 -13.75 -14.30 -22.66
CA GLN A 21 -14.31 -14.25 -21.30
C GLN A 21 -13.47 -13.37 -20.36
N ARG A 22 -12.57 -12.54 -20.88
CA ARG A 22 -11.62 -11.79 -20.02
C ARG A 22 -12.30 -10.92 -18.95
N VAL A 23 -13.44 -10.30 -19.29
CA VAL A 23 -14.23 -9.51 -18.32
C VAL A 23 -14.77 -10.39 -17.20
N GLU A 24 -15.23 -11.60 -17.53
CA GLU A 24 -15.72 -12.55 -16.53
C GLU A 24 -14.57 -13.13 -15.69
N ALA A 25 -13.40 -13.36 -16.29
CA ALA A 25 -12.20 -13.75 -15.55
C ALA A 25 -11.84 -12.67 -14.51
N LEU A 26 -11.86 -11.38 -14.88
CA LEU A 26 -11.68 -10.27 -13.94
C LEU A 26 -12.76 -10.28 -12.84
N TRP A 27 -14.03 -10.43 -13.21
CA TRP A 27 -15.14 -10.43 -12.27
C TRP A 27 -15.01 -11.53 -11.21
N GLN A 28 -14.73 -12.77 -11.62
CA GLN A 28 -14.57 -13.92 -10.74
C GLN A 28 -13.29 -13.80 -9.88
N THR A 29 -12.20 -13.31 -10.47
CA THR A 29 -10.96 -13.06 -9.73
C THR A 29 -11.16 -12.00 -8.65
N ASN A 30 -11.84 -10.90 -8.97
CA ASN A 30 -12.17 -9.86 -8.01
C ASN A 30 -13.02 -10.42 -6.86
N ALA A 31 -14.03 -11.26 -7.15
CA ALA A 31 -14.84 -11.92 -6.13
C ALA A 31 -14.00 -12.81 -5.20
N LEU A 32 -13.07 -13.57 -5.76
CA LEU A 32 -12.16 -14.41 -4.99
C LEU A 32 -11.21 -13.57 -4.13
N ILE A 33 -10.65 -12.48 -4.69
CA ILE A 33 -9.80 -11.54 -3.95
C ILE A 33 -10.57 -10.91 -2.80
N ARG A 34 -11.81 -10.45 -3.00
CA ARG A 34 -12.65 -9.90 -1.91
C ARG A 34 -12.75 -10.89 -0.74
N SER A 35 -13.00 -12.16 -1.04
CA SER A 35 -13.08 -13.22 -0.03
C SER A 35 -11.76 -13.44 0.71
N PHE A 36 -10.63 -13.47 0.00
CA PHE A 36 -9.32 -13.62 0.62
C PHE A 36 -8.91 -12.41 1.47
N LEU A 37 -9.17 -11.19 0.99
CA LEU A 37 -8.90 -9.97 1.75
C LEU A 37 -9.73 -9.90 3.03
N ALA A 38 -11.01 -10.29 2.98
CA ALA A 38 -11.87 -10.36 4.16
C ALA A 38 -11.36 -11.36 5.22
N GLN A 39 -10.61 -12.39 4.80
CA GLN A 39 -9.97 -13.37 5.68
C GLN A 39 -8.53 -12.99 6.07
N GLY A 40 -8.01 -11.84 5.62
CA GLY A 40 -6.62 -11.43 5.84
C GLY A 40 -5.58 -12.24 5.06
N LYS A 41 -5.99 -13.03 4.05
CA LYS A 41 -5.13 -13.91 3.25
C LYS A 41 -4.49 -13.16 2.07
N ILE A 42 -3.56 -12.25 2.36
CA ILE A 42 -2.94 -11.38 1.35
C ILE A 42 -2.20 -12.18 0.27
N GLU A 43 -1.46 -13.22 0.64
CA GLU A 43 -0.74 -14.06 -0.32
C GLU A 43 -1.68 -14.81 -1.27
N ALA A 44 -2.83 -15.31 -0.78
CA ALA A 44 -3.81 -15.96 -1.64
C ALA A 44 -4.47 -14.97 -2.62
N ALA A 45 -4.78 -13.76 -2.14
CA ALA A 45 -5.27 -12.67 -2.99
C ALA A 45 -4.26 -12.29 -4.08
N ARG A 46 -2.96 -12.25 -3.75
CA ARG A 46 -1.90 -11.98 -4.73
C ARG A 46 -1.79 -13.07 -5.78
N LEU A 47 -1.81 -14.33 -5.37
CA LEU A 47 -1.79 -15.47 -6.31
C LEU A 47 -3.02 -15.44 -7.24
N ALA A 48 -4.20 -15.11 -6.73
CA ALA A 48 -5.39 -14.91 -7.55
C ALA A 48 -5.23 -13.76 -8.54
N PHE A 49 -4.71 -12.61 -8.09
CA PHE A 49 -4.46 -11.44 -8.95
C PHE A 49 -3.51 -11.76 -10.10
N GLN A 50 -2.44 -12.52 -9.83
CA GLN A 50 -1.44 -12.94 -10.83
C GLN A 50 -1.98 -13.91 -11.90
N LYS A 51 -3.17 -14.49 -11.70
CA LYS A 51 -3.83 -15.30 -12.74
C LYS A 51 -4.34 -14.44 -13.90
N ILE A 52 -4.61 -13.16 -13.67
CA ILE A 52 -5.05 -12.25 -14.73
C ILE A 52 -3.85 -11.87 -15.60
N PRO A 53 -3.88 -12.15 -16.91
CA PRO A 53 -2.77 -11.79 -17.80
C PRO A 53 -2.55 -10.27 -17.87
N ALA A 54 -1.31 -9.82 -18.05
CA ALA A 54 -0.97 -8.39 -18.05
C ALA A 54 -1.65 -7.61 -19.20
N ASP A 55 -1.95 -8.28 -20.31
CA ASP A 55 -2.63 -7.72 -21.49
C ASP A 55 -4.16 -7.59 -21.32
N SER A 56 -4.71 -7.92 -20.13
CA SER A 56 -6.16 -7.98 -19.93
C SER A 56 -6.89 -6.67 -20.19
N LEU A 57 -6.32 -5.56 -19.75
CA LEU A 57 -6.96 -4.26 -19.92
C LEU A 57 -6.91 -3.81 -21.39
N GLU A 58 -5.80 -4.12 -22.08
CA GLU A 58 -5.64 -3.86 -23.53
C GLU A 58 -6.63 -4.71 -24.34
N LEU A 59 -6.79 -5.99 -23.99
CA LEU A 59 -7.74 -6.89 -24.63
C LEU A 59 -9.19 -6.43 -24.41
N ILE A 60 -9.52 -6.00 -23.18
CA ILE A 60 -10.85 -5.44 -22.87
C ILE A 60 -11.09 -4.16 -23.67
N ALA A 61 -10.09 -3.29 -23.80
CA ALA A 61 -10.17 -2.08 -24.62
C ALA A 61 -10.48 -2.43 -26.09
N ALA A 62 -9.73 -3.37 -26.67
CA ALA A 62 -9.91 -3.80 -28.05
C ALA A 62 -11.31 -4.38 -28.30
N HIS A 63 -11.84 -5.21 -27.38
CA HIS A 63 -13.19 -5.75 -27.49
C HIS A 63 -14.29 -4.67 -27.44
N ASN A 64 -14.01 -3.51 -26.81
CA ASN A 64 -14.93 -2.39 -26.72
C ASN A 64 -14.63 -1.29 -27.77
N GLN A 65 -13.82 -1.60 -28.79
CA GLN A 65 -13.48 -0.68 -29.90
C GLN A 65 -12.86 0.65 -29.42
N LEU A 66 -12.11 0.57 -28.33
CA LEU A 66 -11.39 1.69 -27.75
C LEU A 66 -10.01 1.86 -28.42
N GLU A 67 -9.54 3.10 -28.54
CA GLU A 67 -8.27 3.40 -29.20
C GLU A 67 -7.08 2.69 -28.52
N PRO A 68 -6.16 2.08 -29.29
CA PRO A 68 -5.01 1.41 -28.73
C PRO A 68 -4.05 2.40 -28.06
N GLY A 69 -3.50 2.02 -26.91
CA GLY A 69 -2.57 2.84 -26.15
C GLY A 69 -3.22 3.92 -25.29
N MET A 70 -4.56 3.93 -25.16
CA MET A 70 -5.20 4.75 -24.13
C MET A 70 -4.70 4.38 -22.74
N GLN A 71 -4.43 5.42 -21.94
CA GLN A 71 -4.05 5.23 -20.55
C GLN A 71 -5.25 4.66 -19.78
N THR A 72 -4.97 3.85 -18.77
CA THR A 72 -6.00 3.29 -17.88
C THR A 72 -6.42 4.35 -16.87
N ASP A 73 -6.99 5.43 -17.38
CA ASP A 73 -7.48 6.58 -16.63
C ASP A 73 -9.01 6.53 -16.46
N GLU A 74 -9.54 7.59 -15.86
CA GLU A 74 -10.98 7.75 -15.65
C GLU A 74 -11.77 7.68 -16.97
N PHE A 75 -11.26 8.31 -18.04
CA PHE A 75 -11.94 8.32 -19.34
C PHE A 75 -12.06 6.91 -19.91
N PHE A 76 -10.99 6.12 -19.80
CA PHE A 76 -11.03 4.70 -20.16
C PHE A 76 -12.12 3.94 -19.40
N ILE A 77 -12.16 4.06 -18.07
CA ILE A 77 -13.11 3.33 -17.23
C ILE A 77 -14.56 3.74 -17.53
N ASN A 78 -14.81 5.03 -17.73
CA ASN A 78 -16.14 5.58 -18.01
C ASN A 78 -16.64 5.28 -19.43
N SER A 79 -15.73 4.93 -20.35
CA SER A 79 -16.08 4.53 -21.72
C SER A 79 -16.51 3.06 -21.85
N LEU A 80 -16.37 2.27 -20.79
CA LEU A 80 -16.71 0.84 -20.78
C LEU A 80 -18.18 0.61 -20.35
N PRO A 81 -18.80 -0.50 -20.79
CA PRO A 81 -20.10 -0.93 -20.26
C PRO A 81 -20.08 -1.05 -18.73
N VAL A 82 -21.19 -0.74 -18.06
CA VAL A 82 -21.25 -0.60 -16.57
C VAL A 82 -20.61 -1.77 -15.82
N ARG A 83 -20.94 -3.02 -16.17
CA ARG A 83 -20.36 -4.22 -15.53
C ARG A 83 -18.84 -4.32 -15.77
N THR A 84 -18.40 -4.03 -16.99
CA THR A 84 -16.98 -4.05 -17.38
C THR A 84 -16.21 -2.96 -16.65
N SER A 85 -16.75 -1.74 -16.60
CA SER A 85 -16.22 -0.60 -15.87
C SER A 85 -16.03 -0.93 -14.38
N ALA A 86 -17.07 -1.49 -13.73
CA ALA A 86 -17.00 -1.95 -12.35
C ALA A 86 -15.94 -3.04 -12.13
N ALA A 87 -15.85 -4.03 -13.03
CA ALA A 87 -14.85 -5.10 -12.95
C ALA A 87 -13.41 -4.54 -13.05
N VAL A 88 -13.17 -3.66 -14.01
CA VAL A 88 -11.85 -3.02 -14.24
C VAL A 88 -11.49 -2.13 -13.06
N ARG A 89 -12.41 -1.27 -12.63
CA ARG A 89 -12.19 -0.36 -11.50
C ARG A 89 -11.87 -1.11 -10.21
N GLU A 90 -12.64 -2.15 -9.91
CA GLU A 90 -12.37 -3.01 -8.76
C GLU A 90 -11.03 -3.74 -8.88
N HIS A 91 -10.66 -4.22 -10.06
CA HIS A 91 -9.38 -4.86 -10.30
C HIS A 91 -8.21 -3.90 -10.02
N LEU A 92 -8.33 -2.64 -10.45
CA LEU A 92 -7.34 -1.59 -10.16
C LEU A 92 -7.29 -1.23 -8.67
N CYS A 93 -8.43 -1.24 -7.97
CA CYS A 93 -8.46 -1.10 -6.51
C CYS A 93 -7.68 -2.23 -5.83
N HIS A 94 -7.90 -3.48 -6.22
CA HIS A 94 -7.17 -4.64 -5.68
C HIS A 94 -5.67 -4.54 -5.97
N LYS A 95 -5.29 -4.14 -7.19
CA LYS A 95 -3.90 -3.87 -7.56
C LYS A 95 -3.26 -2.86 -6.63
N ALA A 96 -3.87 -1.67 -6.47
CA ALA A 96 -3.34 -0.60 -5.63
C ALA A 96 -3.14 -1.07 -4.18
N TYR A 97 -4.10 -1.83 -3.64
CA TYR A 97 -4.01 -2.36 -2.28
C TYR A 97 -2.91 -3.42 -2.12
N LEU A 98 -2.81 -4.37 -3.06
CA LEU A 98 -1.78 -5.43 -3.01
C LEU A 98 -0.37 -4.84 -3.19
N ASP A 99 -0.19 -3.91 -4.12
CA ASP A 99 1.08 -3.18 -4.32
C ASP A 99 1.48 -2.42 -3.04
N ALA A 100 0.53 -1.79 -2.36
CA ALA A 100 0.80 -1.07 -1.11
C ALA A 100 1.18 -2.01 0.05
N GLN A 101 0.55 -3.18 0.16
CA GLN A 101 0.94 -4.19 1.16
C GLN A 101 2.34 -4.76 0.86
N GLU A 102 2.65 -5.04 -0.40
CA GLU A 102 3.98 -5.50 -0.83
C GLU A 102 5.05 -4.44 -0.54
N GLY A 103 4.82 -3.21 -1.02
CA GLY A 103 5.76 -2.10 -0.81
C GLY A 103 6.03 -1.83 0.67
N PHE A 104 5.01 -1.97 1.52
CA PHE A 104 5.20 -1.87 2.97
C PHE A 104 6.01 -3.03 3.53
N SER A 105 5.72 -4.27 3.13
CA SER A 105 6.47 -5.45 3.59
C SER A 105 7.97 -5.33 3.22
N ASP A 106 8.26 -4.94 1.98
CA ASP A 106 9.61 -4.75 1.49
C ASP A 106 10.32 -3.61 2.24
N TRP A 107 9.65 -2.46 2.38
CA TRP A 107 10.18 -1.32 3.13
C TRP A 107 10.47 -1.71 4.59
N PHE A 108 9.55 -2.44 5.24
CA PHE A 108 9.68 -2.85 6.63
C PHE A 108 10.88 -3.78 6.83
N GLN A 109 11.08 -4.73 5.90
CA GLN A 109 12.25 -5.60 5.90
C GLN A 109 13.56 -4.81 5.73
N GLN A 110 13.60 -3.85 4.79
CA GLN A 110 14.78 -2.99 4.58
C GLN A 110 15.07 -2.11 5.79
N TYR A 111 14.04 -1.57 6.44
CA TYR A 111 14.17 -0.72 7.61
C TYR A 111 14.78 -1.47 8.80
N HIS A 112 14.28 -2.68 9.10
CA HIS A 112 14.71 -3.44 10.27
C HIS A 112 15.97 -4.29 10.04
N ASN A 113 16.12 -4.91 8.86
CA ASN A 113 17.10 -5.98 8.66
C ASN A 113 18.29 -5.57 7.78
N ALA A 114 18.18 -4.50 6.98
CA ALA A 114 19.23 -4.11 6.04
C ALA A 114 20.22 -3.06 6.60
N LYS A 115 20.02 -2.59 7.84
CA LYS A 115 20.87 -1.56 8.44
C LYS A 115 22.29 -2.07 8.69
N PRO A 116 23.34 -1.44 8.13
CA PRO A 116 24.73 -1.86 8.36
C PRO A 116 25.11 -1.86 9.83
N SER A 117 25.72 -2.96 10.28
CA SER A 117 26.17 -3.10 11.67
C SER A 117 27.45 -2.29 11.91
N LYS A 118 27.52 -1.61 13.06
CA LYS A 118 28.69 -0.83 13.45
C LYS A 118 29.88 -1.77 13.71
N PRO A 119 31.10 -1.45 13.20
CA PRO A 119 32.30 -2.23 13.52
C PRO A 119 32.54 -2.32 15.03
N ALA A 120 33.06 -3.46 15.48
CA ALA A 120 33.40 -3.67 16.89
C ALA A 120 34.45 -2.64 17.35
N LYS A 121 34.32 -2.18 18.60
CA LYS A 121 35.29 -1.25 19.19
C LYS A 121 36.67 -1.91 19.27
N LEU A 122 37.71 -1.15 18.95
CA LEU A 122 39.10 -1.57 19.15
C LEU A 122 39.37 -1.88 20.64
N ALA A 123 40.14 -2.93 20.89
CA ALA A 123 40.62 -3.25 22.24
C ALA A 123 41.64 -2.21 22.73
N PRO A 124 41.68 -1.90 24.04
CA PRO A 124 42.72 -1.04 24.60
C PRO A 124 44.09 -1.72 24.46
N GLY A 125 44.98 -1.14 23.65
CA GLY A 125 46.30 -1.71 23.34
C GLY A 125 46.49 -2.19 21.89
N ALA A 126 45.50 -2.00 21.02
CA ALA A 126 45.58 -2.39 19.61
C ALA A 126 46.83 -1.84 18.89
N SER A 127 47.47 -2.72 18.12
CA SER A 127 48.64 -2.44 17.28
C SER A 127 48.34 -1.43 16.17
N PHE A 128 49.39 -0.86 15.57
CA PHE A 128 49.25 0.07 14.44
C PHE A 128 48.47 -0.54 13.27
N THR A 129 48.75 -1.79 12.92
CA THR A 129 48.06 -2.50 11.83
C THR A 129 46.57 -2.72 12.14
N GLU A 130 46.23 -3.03 13.39
CA GLU A 130 44.83 -3.16 13.83
C GLU A 130 44.07 -1.83 13.78
N LYS A 131 44.74 -0.72 14.12
CA LYS A 131 44.16 0.63 13.98
C LYS A 131 43.85 0.95 12.52
N VAL A 132 44.82 0.75 11.62
CA VAL A 132 44.61 0.99 10.18
C VAL A 132 43.50 0.10 9.60
N ALA A 133 43.45 -1.17 10.00
CA ALA A 133 42.39 -2.09 9.58
C ALA A 133 41.00 -1.66 10.10
N HIS A 134 40.92 -1.17 11.34
CA HIS A 134 39.68 -0.62 11.90
C HIS A 134 39.25 0.67 11.18
N ASP A 135 40.17 1.57 10.86
CA ASP A 135 39.86 2.80 10.12
C ASP A 135 39.32 2.50 8.72
N HIS A 136 39.88 1.49 8.06
CA HIS A 136 39.33 0.99 6.80
C HIS A 136 37.92 0.41 6.98
N LYS A 137 37.69 -0.41 8.01
CA LYS A 137 36.36 -0.95 8.34
C LYS A 137 35.34 0.16 8.64
N LEU A 138 35.73 1.22 9.35
CA LEU A 138 34.88 2.39 9.60
C LEU A 138 34.55 3.12 8.29
N THR A 139 35.53 3.26 7.41
CA THR A 139 35.34 3.92 6.11
C THR A 139 34.37 3.12 5.22
N LEU A 140 34.51 1.80 5.17
CA LEU A 140 33.56 0.92 4.48
C LEU A 140 32.17 0.99 5.10
N HIS A 141 32.07 0.88 6.43
CA HIS A 141 30.80 1.00 7.14
C HIS A 141 30.09 2.31 6.83
N ASN A 142 30.79 3.44 6.82
CA ASN A 142 30.19 4.74 6.50
C ASN A 142 29.64 4.78 5.06
N LYS A 143 30.36 4.19 4.09
CA LYS A 143 29.90 4.10 2.70
C LYS A 143 28.65 3.22 2.58
N ASP A 144 28.64 2.06 3.23
CA ASP A 144 27.49 1.15 3.23
C ASP A 144 26.29 1.78 3.95
N MET A 145 26.54 2.53 5.04
CA MET A 145 25.53 3.27 5.78
C MET A 145 24.86 4.33 4.90
N GLN A 146 25.64 5.09 4.12
CA GLN A 146 25.10 6.07 3.16
C GLN A 146 24.28 5.41 2.05
N ARG A 147 24.78 4.31 1.47
CA ARG A 147 24.04 3.55 0.45
C ARG A 147 22.70 3.05 0.97
N TRP A 148 22.69 2.47 2.17
CA TRP A 148 21.46 2.03 2.83
C TRP A 148 20.50 3.20 3.09
N GLN A 149 20.99 4.36 3.55
CA GLN A 149 20.14 5.54 3.77
C GLN A 149 19.47 6.02 2.47
N LEU A 150 20.22 6.08 1.37
CA LEU A 150 19.68 6.47 0.06
C LEU A 150 18.64 5.46 -0.44
N ALA A 151 18.92 4.16 -0.33
CA ALA A 151 17.98 3.11 -0.70
C ALA A 151 16.70 3.17 0.15
N LEU A 152 16.83 3.32 1.47
CA LEU A 152 15.70 3.44 2.38
C LEU A 152 14.86 4.68 2.06
N ALA A 153 15.48 5.82 1.74
CA ALA A 153 14.74 7.02 1.34
C ALA A 153 13.92 6.79 0.06
N HIS A 154 14.48 6.07 -0.93
CA HIS A 154 13.76 5.69 -2.14
C HIS A 154 12.58 4.76 -1.84
N HIS A 155 12.80 3.71 -1.05
CA HIS A 155 11.75 2.79 -0.64
C HIS A 155 10.63 3.50 0.14
N THR A 156 10.99 4.39 1.09
CA THR A 156 10.04 5.22 1.84
C THR A 156 9.18 6.06 0.91
N LYS A 157 9.78 6.72 -0.10
CA LYS A 157 9.01 7.51 -1.08
C LYS A 157 8.06 6.62 -1.89
N SER A 158 8.52 5.46 -2.33
CA SER A 158 7.72 4.52 -3.13
C SER A 158 6.52 4.00 -2.35
N VAL A 159 6.74 3.47 -1.13
CA VAL A 159 5.65 2.93 -0.30
C VAL A 159 4.67 4.02 0.12
N LYS A 160 5.13 5.24 0.42
CA LYS A 160 4.23 6.38 0.69
C LYS A 160 3.28 6.61 -0.49
N ALA A 161 3.81 6.68 -1.71
CA ALA A 161 2.99 6.88 -2.90
C ALA A 161 1.97 5.73 -3.09
N GLN A 162 2.39 4.47 -2.89
CA GLN A 162 1.49 3.32 -3.00
C GLN A 162 0.37 3.35 -1.94
N LEU A 163 0.68 3.70 -0.69
CA LEU A 163 -0.31 3.83 0.39
C LEU A 163 -1.29 4.97 0.10
N TYR A 164 -0.80 6.12 -0.38
CA TYR A 164 -1.67 7.23 -0.80
C TYR A 164 -2.56 6.88 -1.99
N ASN A 165 -2.06 6.11 -2.97
CA ASN A 165 -2.88 5.69 -4.12
C ASN A 165 -4.14 4.90 -3.69
N VAL A 166 -4.07 4.18 -2.56
CA VAL A 166 -5.23 3.49 -1.99
C VAL A 166 -6.17 4.50 -1.29
N LEU A 167 -5.62 5.39 -0.47
CA LEU A 167 -6.43 6.34 0.32
C LEU A 167 -7.08 7.44 -0.53
N LEU A 168 -6.38 7.86 -1.59
CA LEU A 168 -6.76 8.93 -2.51
C LEU A 168 -7.20 8.38 -3.87
N PHE A 169 -7.70 7.13 -3.90
CA PHE A 169 -8.12 6.49 -5.14
C PHE A 169 -9.15 7.39 -5.86
N PRO A 170 -9.03 7.63 -7.18
CA PRO A 170 -9.90 8.57 -7.90
C PRO A 170 -11.39 8.25 -7.83
N ASP A 171 -12.25 9.20 -8.18
CA ASP A 171 -13.69 9.04 -8.48
C ASP A 171 -14.50 8.30 -7.42
N GLY A 172 -14.57 8.88 -6.21
CA GLY A 172 -15.35 8.33 -5.10
C GLY A 172 -14.60 7.35 -4.21
N GLY A 173 -13.35 7.01 -4.54
CA GLY A 173 -12.46 6.27 -3.65
C GLY A 173 -12.39 4.76 -3.88
N TRP A 174 -11.56 4.12 -3.06
CA TRP A 174 -11.19 2.71 -3.20
C TRP A 174 -12.38 1.77 -2.92
N LEU A 175 -12.65 0.83 -3.84
CA LEU A 175 -13.82 -0.05 -3.79
C LEU A 175 -15.14 0.70 -3.63
N VAL A 176 -15.32 1.76 -4.42
CA VAL A 176 -16.59 2.46 -4.62
C VAL A 176 -16.88 2.48 -6.11
N ASP A 177 -18.07 2.08 -6.52
CA ASP A 177 -18.53 2.18 -7.90
C ASP A 177 -20.03 2.46 -8.00
N ASN A 178 -20.47 2.78 -9.22
CA ASN A 178 -21.87 3.06 -9.52
C ASN A 178 -22.67 1.78 -9.35
N GLU A 179 -23.63 1.82 -8.42
CA GLU A 179 -24.36 0.69 -7.88
C GLU A 179 -24.87 -0.26 -8.98
N LEU A 180 -24.18 -1.40 -9.12
CA LEU A 180 -24.78 -2.60 -9.68
C LEU A 180 -25.79 -3.13 -8.67
N ASP A 181 -26.91 -3.70 -9.15
CA ASP A 181 -27.94 -4.36 -8.34
C ASP A 181 -27.44 -5.71 -7.77
N ASP A 182 -26.27 -5.67 -7.11
CA ASP A 182 -25.59 -6.78 -6.46
C ASP A 182 -25.28 -6.37 -5.01
N GLN A 183 -26.29 -6.53 -4.16
CA GLN A 183 -26.22 -6.15 -2.74
C GLN A 183 -25.11 -6.88 -1.99
N LEU A 184 -24.82 -8.14 -2.35
CA LEU A 184 -23.78 -8.93 -1.70
C LEU A 184 -22.40 -8.34 -2.00
N ARG A 185 -22.11 -8.02 -3.27
CA ARG A 185 -20.85 -7.38 -3.66
C ARG A 185 -20.68 -6.02 -2.97
N GLN A 186 -21.73 -5.20 -2.93
CA GLN A 186 -21.70 -3.90 -2.25
C GLN A 186 -21.38 -4.04 -0.75
N GLN A 187 -22.03 -4.99 -0.07
CA GLN A 187 -21.75 -5.27 1.35
C GLN A 187 -20.32 -5.75 1.57
N GLN A 188 -19.79 -6.61 0.69
CA GLN A 188 -18.39 -7.05 0.74
C GLN A 188 -17.42 -5.87 0.59
N MET A 189 -17.64 -5.00 -0.40
CA MET A 189 -16.78 -3.83 -0.64
C MET A 189 -16.82 -2.84 0.51
N LYS A 190 -18.00 -2.56 1.08
CA LYS A 190 -18.14 -1.71 2.28
C LYS A 190 -17.41 -2.29 3.49
N SER A 191 -17.52 -3.62 3.68
CA SER A 191 -16.82 -4.33 4.76
C SER A 191 -15.30 -4.27 4.58
N LEU A 192 -14.82 -4.48 3.36
CA LEU A 192 -13.40 -4.37 3.02
C LEU A 192 -12.88 -2.95 3.23
N ARG A 193 -13.63 -1.91 2.85
CA ARG A 193 -13.25 -0.50 3.14
C ARG A 193 -13.03 -0.28 4.64
N SER A 194 -13.93 -0.80 5.47
CA SER A 194 -13.86 -0.65 6.94
C SER A 194 -12.73 -1.46 7.59
N LEU A 195 -12.24 -2.50 6.90
CA LEU A 195 -11.12 -3.32 7.33
C LEU A 195 -9.77 -2.78 6.84
N CYS A 196 -9.70 -2.45 5.55
CA CYS A 196 -8.45 -2.18 4.83
C CYS A 196 -8.02 -0.72 4.94
N LEU A 197 -8.92 0.26 4.82
CA LEU A 197 -8.53 1.67 4.81
C LEU A 197 -7.96 2.13 6.15
N PRO A 198 -8.55 1.81 7.32
CA PRO A 198 -7.93 2.10 8.61
C PRO A 198 -6.54 1.47 8.75
N LYS A 199 -6.37 0.22 8.28
CA LYS A 199 -5.07 -0.45 8.27
C LYS A 199 -4.05 0.31 7.42
N ILE A 200 -4.42 0.75 6.21
CA ILE A 200 -3.52 1.50 5.31
C ILE A 200 -3.10 2.83 5.94
N VAL A 201 -4.00 3.55 6.63
CA VAL A 201 -3.63 4.77 7.36
C VAL A 201 -2.62 4.48 8.47
N LEU A 202 -2.80 3.39 9.23
CA LEU A 202 -1.83 3.00 10.28
C LEU A 202 -0.47 2.57 9.71
N LEU A 203 -0.46 1.89 8.56
CA LEU A 203 0.78 1.56 7.84
C LEU A 203 1.49 2.84 7.37
N LEU A 204 0.74 3.81 6.83
CA LEU A 204 1.28 5.10 6.41
C LEU A 204 1.82 5.90 7.59
N HIS A 205 1.09 5.96 8.71
CA HIS A 205 1.59 6.54 9.96
C HIS A 205 2.90 5.88 10.39
N THR A 206 2.98 4.55 10.35
CA THR A 206 4.20 3.81 10.71
C THR A 206 5.37 4.19 9.81
N VAL A 207 5.17 4.30 8.49
CA VAL A 207 6.23 4.72 7.56
C VAL A 207 6.70 6.14 7.88
N LEU A 208 5.76 7.09 8.02
CA LEU A 208 6.05 8.50 8.26
C LEU A 208 6.74 8.73 9.62
N GLN A 209 6.28 8.03 10.67
CA GLN A 209 6.85 8.13 12.01
C GLN A 209 8.31 7.63 12.01
N ASN A 210 8.57 6.51 11.33
CA ASN A 210 9.92 5.92 11.27
C ASN A 210 10.86 6.63 10.28
N SER A 211 10.33 7.35 9.30
CA SER A 211 11.11 8.22 8.41
C SER A 211 11.40 9.60 9.02
N GLY A 212 10.74 9.96 10.12
CA GLY A 212 10.87 11.26 10.78
C GLY A 212 10.00 12.36 10.18
N ASP A 213 9.06 12.03 9.29
CA ASP A 213 8.13 12.97 8.64
C ASP A 213 6.94 13.29 9.56
N PHE A 214 7.20 13.71 10.80
CA PHE A 214 6.18 13.90 11.84
C PHE A 214 5.10 14.93 11.48
N ASN A 215 5.44 15.96 10.70
CA ASN A 215 4.45 16.92 10.20
C ASN A 215 3.40 16.24 9.32
N GLU A 216 3.83 15.30 8.48
CA GLU A 216 2.93 14.59 7.57
C GLU A 216 2.12 13.54 8.31
N CYS A 217 2.66 12.92 9.37
CA CYS A 217 1.88 12.11 10.30
C CYS A 217 0.67 12.91 10.84
N MET A 218 0.88 14.16 11.28
CA MET A 218 -0.21 14.98 11.81
C MET A 218 -1.28 15.28 10.76
N ARG A 219 -0.88 15.49 9.50
CA ARG A 219 -1.81 15.70 8.37
C ARG A 219 -2.65 14.48 8.02
N LEU A 220 -2.35 13.29 8.55
CA LEU A 220 -3.24 12.15 8.42
C LEU A 220 -4.59 12.39 9.10
N ALA A 221 -4.65 13.23 10.15
CA ALA A 221 -5.90 13.65 10.75
C ALA A 221 -6.77 14.38 9.73
N ASP A 222 -6.20 15.40 9.06
CA ASP A 222 -6.87 16.18 8.01
C ASP A 222 -7.34 15.30 6.87
N LEU A 223 -6.50 14.34 6.45
CA LEU A 223 -6.86 13.37 5.42
C LEU A 223 -8.07 12.52 5.82
N VAL A 224 -8.10 12.01 7.06
CA VAL A 224 -9.18 11.13 7.52
C VAL A 224 -10.50 11.89 7.65
N VAL A 225 -10.48 13.13 8.12
CA VAL A 225 -11.69 13.96 8.28
C VAL A 225 -12.09 14.72 7.02
N SER A 226 -11.32 14.60 5.93
CA SER A 226 -11.61 15.28 4.68
C SER A 226 -12.94 14.84 4.08
N GLU A 227 -13.80 15.82 3.78
CA GLU A 227 -15.07 15.59 3.06
C GLU A 227 -14.86 15.17 1.60
N GLN A 228 -13.65 15.35 1.05
CA GLN A 228 -13.34 14.92 -0.32
C GLN A 228 -13.34 13.39 -0.44
N TYR A 229 -12.87 12.69 0.58
CA TYR A 229 -12.70 11.22 0.56
C TYR A 229 -13.56 10.51 1.61
N GLU A 230 -14.10 11.26 2.58
CA GLU A 230 -14.98 10.81 3.65
C GLU A 230 -14.47 9.56 4.40
N LEU A 231 -13.14 9.45 4.56
CA LEU A 231 -12.52 8.25 5.16
C LEU A 231 -13.01 8.01 6.58
N TYR A 232 -13.31 9.05 7.35
CA TYR A 232 -13.89 8.95 8.70
C TYR A 232 -15.14 8.07 8.77
N ARG A 233 -15.92 7.94 7.69
CA ARG A 233 -17.15 7.13 7.65
C ARG A 233 -16.89 5.63 7.67
N VAL A 234 -15.70 5.18 7.30
CA VAL A 234 -15.34 3.74 7.29
C VAL A 234 -14.70 3.29 8.60
N TYR A 235 -14.48 4.20 9.54
CA TYR A 235 -13.90 3.87 10.84
C TYR A 235 -14.97 3.53 11.88
N SER A 236 -14.64 2.57 12.73
CA SER A 236 -15.26 2.43 14.05
C SER A 236 -14.66 3.44 15.04
N LYS A 237 -15.39 3.72 16.13
CA LYS A 237 -14.90 4.57 17.22
C LYS A 237 -13.59 4.06 17.83
N GLN A 238 -13.41 2.74 17.90
CA GLN A 238 -12.19 2.13 18.40
C GLN A 238 -11.00 2.39 17.48
N GLN A 239 -11.18 2.25 16.16
CA GLN A 239 -10.13 2.54 15.18
C GLN A 239 -9.75 4.03 15.17
N LEU A 240 -10.72 4.95 15.36
CA LEU A 240 -10.41 6.37 15.51
C LEU A 240 -9.62 6.66 16.78
N ALA A 241 -9.97 6.01 17.90
CA ALA A 241 -9.23 6.16 19.15
C ALA A 241 -7.78 5.64 19.01
N GLU A 242 -7.58 4.54 18.29
CA GLU A 242 -6.25 4.02 17.97
C GLU A 242 -5.44 5.01 17.12
N LEU A 243 -6.03 5.58 16.07
CA LEU A 243 -5.39 6.60 15.26
C LEU A 243 -5.01 7.83 16.10
N LEU A 244 -5.91 8.33 16.94
CA LEU A 244 -5.63 9.47 17.81
C LEU A 244 -4.50 9.18 18.80
N HIS A 245 -4.45 7.96 19.35
CA HIS A 245 -3.33 7.54 20.19
C HIS A 245 -2.01 7.58 19.41
N LYS A 246 -1.98 7.04 18.19
CA LYS A 246 -0.79 7.07 17.32
C LYS A 246 -0.34 8.50 16.98
N LEU A 247 -1.28 9.41 16.74
CA LEU A 247 -0.98 10.82 16.52
C LEU A 247 -0.45 11.50 17.79
N SER A 248 -0.95 11.13 18.97
CA SER A 248 -0.43 11.66 20.24
C SER A 248 1.04 11.27 20.48
N GLU A 249 1.45 10.06 20.10
CA GLU A 249 2.86 9.61 20.12
C GLU A 249 3.72 10.44 19.15
N THR A 250 3.19 10.78 17.97
CA THR A 250 3.83 11.69 17.02
C THR A 250 3.99 13.10 17.60
N SER A 251 2.96 13.64 18.26
CA SER A 251 3.04 14.96 18.90
C SER A 251 4.14 15.02 19.96
N LEU A 252 4.34 13.96 20.76
CA LEU A 252 5.48 13.87 21.67
C LEU A 252 6.82 13.94 20.93
N SER A 253 6.93 13.22 19.82
CA SER A 253 8.14 13.25 18.97
C SER A 253 8.40 14.65 18.37
N LEU A 254 7.35 15.44 18.10
CA LEU A 254 7.47 16.82 17.65
C LEU A 254 7.97 17.76 18.77
N LEU A 255 7.47 17.58 19.98
CA LEU A 255 7.91 18.35 21.15
C LEU A 255 9.40 18.10 21.47
N ASP A 256 9.86 16.85 21.37
CA ASP A 256 11.29 16.51 21.51
C ASP A 256 12.17 17.22 20.48
N ASN A 257 11.60 17.54 19.31
CA ASN A 257 12.24 18.30 18.24
C ASN A 257 12.03 19.82 18.33
N LYS A 258 11.63 20.34 19.51
CA LYS A 258 11.41 21.77 19.78
C LYS A 258 10.36 22.42 18.85
N LYS A 259 9.39 21.65 18.39
CA LYS A 259 8.22 22.13 17.66
C LYS A 259 7.00 22.09 18.57
N ASP A 260 5.91 22.73 18.16
CA ASP A 260 4.62 22.55 18.81
C ASP A 260 4.03 21.15 18.48
N PRO A 261 2.92 20.73 19.14
CA PRO A 261 2.29 19.42 18.91
C PRO A 261 1.81 19.16 17.47
N TRP A 262 1.70 20.20 16.64
CA TRP A 262 1.25 20.15 15.25
C TRP A 262 2.40 20.29 14.25
N GLY A 263 3.62 20.55 14.75
CA GLY A 263 4.86 20.60 13.98
C GLY A 263 5.27 21.98 13.49
N TYR A 264 4.59 23.03 13.98
CA TYR A 264 4.99 24.42 13.75
C TYR A 264 6.17 24.80 14.66
N THR A 265 6.96 25.76 14.20
CA THR A 265 8.04 26.34 15.01
C THR A 265 7.43 27.20 16.10
N VAL A 266 7.80 26.96 17.36
CA VAL A 266 7.36 27.83 18.46
C VAL A 266 8.06 29.17 18.30
N SER A 267 7.31 30.20 17.91
CA SER A 267 7.77 31.59 17.91
C SER A 267 8.20 31.97 19.33
N SER A 268 9.43 32.43 19.48
CA SER A 268 9.90 33.05 20.74
C SER A 268 9.30 34.43 20.92
#